data_AF-A0A954GUL5-F1
#
_entry.id   AF-A0A954GUL5-F1
#
_cell.length_a   1.000
_cell.length_b   1.000
_cell.length_c   1.000
_cell.angle_alpha   90.00
_cell.angle_beta   90.00
_cell.angle_gamma   90.00
#
_symmetry.space_group_name_H-M   'P 1'
#
loop_
_entity.id
_entity.type
_entity.pdbx_description
1 polymer ?
#
loop_
_entity_poly.entity_id
_entity_poly.type
_entity_poly.pdbx_seq_one_letter_code
_entity_poly.pdbx_strand_id
1 'polypeptide(L)'
;PIRLMLEAMKPEMAQQEAGVVSTIVVFGSARIPDRENAALRVEECRQALQRFPDEPTRMAELRIAENLLERSRYYDEARAFGRLVSTTCQREGKCDYVIVTGGGPGIMEAANRGADDVSAKSIGLNITLPHEQAPNPYITPDLCFQFRYFAMRKMHFLLRAKALVAFPGGFGTLDELFETLTLIQTRKTRPVPVILMGREFWDRL
;
A
#
# COMPACT_ATOMS: atom_id res chain seq x y z
N PRO A 1 9.01 -12.30 25.01
CA PRO A 1 7.59 -12.70 25.19
C PRO A 1 6.61 -11.51 25.19
N ILE A 2 6.78 -10.54 26.10
CA ILE A 2 5.83 -9.42 26.30
C ILE A 2 5.65 -8.55 25.05
N ARG A 3 6.73 -8.19 24.35
CA ARG A 3 6.65 -7.36 23.14
C ARG A 3 5.81 -8.00 22.03
N LEU A 4 5.97 -9.30 21.81
CA LEU A 4 5.21 -10.03 20.80
C LEU A 4 3.71 -9.99 21.11
N MET A 5 3.34 -10.15 22.38
CA MET A 5 1.95 -10.01 22.84
C MET A 5 1.42 -8.59 22.62
N LEU A 6 2.22 -7.56 22.89
CA LEU A 6 1.83 -6.17 22.64
C LEU A 6 1.64 -5.88 21.15
N GLU A 7 2.53 -6.37 20.28
CA GLU A 7 2.37 -6.22 18.82
C GLU A 7 1.18 -7.04 18.29
N ALA A 8 0.75 -8.09 18.99
CA ALA A 8 -0.50 -8.80 18.69
C ALA A 8 -1.73 -8.01 19.13
N MET A 9 -1.76 -7.54 20.37
CA MET A 9 -2.97 -7.02 21.02
C MET A 9 -3.24 -5.54 20.71
N LYS A 10 -2.21 -4.69 20.69
CA LYS A 10 -2.41 -3.23 20.55
C LYS A 10 -3.13 -2.85 19.24
N PRO A 11 -2.72 -3.35 18.05
CA PRO A 11 -3.41 -3.01 16.81
C PRO A 11 -4.84 -3.54 16.77
N GLU A 12 -5.08 -4.68 17.40
CA GLU A 12 -6.40 -5.31 17.46
C GLU A 12 -7.35 -4.52 18.37
N MET A 13 -6.91 -4.13 19.57
CA MET A 13 -7.68 -3.29 20.49
C MET A 13 -8.02 -1.93 19.87
N ALA A 14 -7.03 -1.25 19.29
CA ALA A 14 -7.24 0.06 18.67
C ALA A 14 -8.22 0.00 17.48
N GLN A 15 -8.16 -1.05 16.66
CA GLN A 15 -9.13 -1.26 15.58
C GLN A 15 -10.54 -1.54 16.12
N GLN A 16 -10.68 -2.32 17.20
CA GLN A 16 -11.97 -2.56 17.85
C GLN A 16 -12.56 -1.27 18.43
N GLU A 17 -11.77 -0.47 19.13
CA GLU A 17 -12.18 0.83 19.69
C GLU A 17 -12.58 1.82 18.59
N ALA A 18 -11.88 1.80 17.46
CA ALA A 18 -12.24 2.59 16.28
C ALA A 18 -13.46 2.04 15.51
N GLY A 19 -14.05 0.93 15.96
CA GLY A 19 -15.23 0.30 15.36
C GLY A 19 -14.96 -0.41 14.04
N VAL A 20 -13.70 -0.71 13.69
CA VAL A 20 -13.33 -1.35 12.42
C VAL A 20 -13.85 -2.79 12.39
N VAL A 21 -14.81 -3.04 11.51
CA VAL A 21 -15.45 -4.36 11.38
C VAL A 21 -14.64 -5.27 10.46
N SER A 22 -14.21 -4.74 9.32
CA SER A 22 -13.42 -5.50 8.34
C SER A 22 -12.55 -4.58 7.48
N THR A 23 -11.62 -5.18 6.74
CA THR A 23 -10.64 -4.44 5.95
C THR A 23 -10.56 -4.92 4.50
N ILE A 24 -10.12 -4.03 3.61
CA ILE A 24 -9.61 -4.38 2.29
C ILE A 24 -8.12 -4.08 2.27
N VAL A 25 -7.32 -5.12 2.05
CA VAL A 25 -5.87 -5.00 2.01
C VAL A 25 -5.44 -4.52 0.63
N VAL A 26 -4.66 -3.44 0.58
CA VAL A 26 -4.11 -2.91 -0.66
C VAL A 26 -2.59 -2.95 -0.63
N PHE A 27 -2.01 -3.65 -1.59
CA PHE A 27 -0.56 -3.74 -1.80
C PHE A 27 -0.16 -3.20 -3.17
N GLY A 28 1.08 -2.72 -3.26
CA GLY A 28 1.70 -2.31 -4.52
C GLY A 28 3.05 -1.66 -4.31
N SER A 29 3.63 -1.13 -5.39
CA SER A 29 4.94 -0.51 -5.36
C SER A 29 5.01 0.72 -4.45
N ALA A 30 6.03 0.76 -3.59
CA ALA A 30 6.38 1.97 -2.82
C ALA A 30 7.11 3.04 -3.66
N ARG A 31 7.39 2.76 -4.94
CA ARG A 31 8.20 3.61 -5.82
C ARG A 31 7.40 4.34 -6.91
N ILE A 32 6.12 4.05 -7.06
CA ILE A 32 5.27 4.71 -8.06
C ILE A 32 4.69 5.97 -7.42
N PRO A 33 5.17 7.19 -7.77
CA PRO A 33 4.64 8.42 -7.20
C PRO A 33 3.33 8.83 -7.91
N ASP A 34 2.69 9.89 -7.41
CA ASP A 34 1.68 10.59 -8.19
C ASP A 34 2.27 11.22 -9.46
N ARG A 35 1.37 11.57 -10.38
CA ARG A 35 1.74 12.05 -11.71
C ARG A 35 2.52 13.36 -11.70
N GLU A 36 2.20 14.28 -10.79
CA GLU A 36 2.86 15.59 -10.72
C GLU A 36 4.31 15.42 -10.28
N ASN A 37 4.54 14.68 -9.20
CA ASN A 37 5.89 14.37 -8.72
C ASN A 37 6.69 13.52 -9.71
N ALA A 38 6.06 12.57 -10.42
CA ALA A 38 6.73 11.85 -11.50
C ALA A 38 7.19 12.78 -12.63
N ALA A 39 6.32 13.70 -13.06
CA ALA A 39 6.62 14.61 -14.16
C ALA A 39 7.76 15.57 -13.80
N LEU A 40 7.75 16.11 -12.58
CA LEU A 40 8.85 16.92 -12.03
C LEU A 40 10.16 16.15 -12.06
N ARG A 41 10.15 14.90 -11.60
CA ARG A 41 11.36 14.06 -11.59
C ARG A 41 11.93 13.80 -12.98
N VAL A 42 11.07 13.57 -13.98
CA VAL A 42 11.50 13.43 -15.38
C VAL A 42 12.19 14.70 -15.86
N GLU A 43 11.63 15.86 -15.54
CA GLU A 43 12.20 17.14 -15.96
C GLU A 43 13.55 17.42 -15.28
N GLU A 44 13.69 17.14 -13.98
CA GLU A 44 14.97 17.21 -13.28
C GLU A 44 16.04 16.31 -13.91
N CYS A 45 15.69 15.06 -14.21
CA CYS A 45 16.60 14.12 -14.86
C CYS A 45 16.99 14.58 -16.27
N ARG A 46 16.06 15.18 -17.02
CA ARG A 46 16.32 15.73 -18.36
C ARG A 46 17.28 16.91 -18.30
N GLN A 47 17.09 17.84 -17.36
CA GLN A 47 17.99 18.97 -17.14
C GLN A 47 19.39 18.51 -16.70
N ALA A 48 19.46 17.50 -15.81
CA ALA A 48 20.74 16.93 -15.39
C ALA A 48 21.50 16.28 -16.55
N LEU A 49 20.80 15.55 -17.44
CA LEU A 49 21.40 14.95 -18.63
C LEU A 49 21.86 16.01 -19.64
N GLN A 50 21.12 17.11 -19.81
CA GLN A 50 21.56 18.23 -20.66
C GLN A 50 22.88 18.85 -20.17
N ARG A 51 23.09 18.90 -18.85
CA ARG A 51 24.33 19.42 -18.24
C ARG A 51 25.50 18.44 -18.35
N PHE A 52 25.23 17.15 -18.38
CA PHE A 52 26.22 16.06 -18.44
C PHE A 52 25.79 14.97 -19.45
N PRO A 53 25.91 15.22 -20.77
CA PRO A 53 25.28 14.40 -21.81
C PRO A 53 25.87 13.00 -21.96
N ASP A 54 27.15 12.82 -21.66
CA ASP A 54 27.86 11.55 -21.86
C ASP A 54 27.88 10.64 -20.61
N GLU A 55 27.11 10.96 -19.57
CA GLU A 55 27.09 10.20 -18.32
C GLU A 55 26.06 9.04 -18.38
N PRO A 56 26.49 7.76 -18.41
CA PRO A 56 25.56 6.63 -18.53
C PRO A 56 24.57 6.52 -17.37
N THR A 57 24.98 6.95 -16.17
CA THR A 57 24.14 7.00 -14.97
C THR A 57 22.93 7.91 -15.18
N ARG A 58 23.11 9.08 -15.81
CA ARG A 58 22.03 10.06 -16.06
C ARG A 58 21.03 9.56 -17.09
N MET A 59 21.51 8.88 -18.12
CA MET A 59 20.65 8.22 -19.09
C MET A 59 19.78 7.14 -18.42
N ALA A 60 20.37 6.35 -17.52
CA ALA A 60 19.63 5.34 -16.75
C ALA A 60 18.61 5.99 -15.80
N GLU A 61 18.97 7.07 -15.10
CA GLU A 61 18.07 7.83 -14.23
C GLU A 61 16.85 8.38 -14.98
N LEU A 62 17.07 9.01 -16.14
CA LEU A 62 15.99 9.52 -16.98
C LEU A 62 15.06 8.39 -17.42
N ARG A 63 15.62 7.27 -17.91
CA ARG A 63 14.82 6.11 -18.30
C ARG A 63 13.98 5.58 -17.14
N ILE A 64 14.53 5.52 -15.93
CA ILE A 64 13.77 5.10 -14.74
C ILE A 64 12.65 6.09 -14.44
N ALA A 65 12.93 7.40 -14.48
CA ALA A 65 11.92 8.44 -14.23
C ALA A 65 10.78 8.38 -15.25
N GLU A 66 11.08 8.19 -16.54
CA GLU A 66 10.07 8.06 -17.61
C GLU A 66 9.19 6.82 -17.41
N ASN A 67 9.79 5.68 -17.05
CA ASN A 67 9.03 4.47 -16.72
C ASN A 67 8.13 4.67 -15.48
N LEU A 68 8.59 5.42 -14.47
CA LEU A 68 7.77 5.74 -13.30
C LEU A 68 6.64 6.69 -13.64
N LEU A 69 6.85 7.66 -14.53
CA LEU A 69 5.81 8.53 -15.05
C LEU A 69 4.73 7.75 -15.80
N GLU A 70 5.11 6.82 -16.68
CA GLU A 70 4.14 5.96 -17.35
C GLU A 70 3.30 5.15 -16.34
N ARG A 71 3.95 4.63 -15.29
CA ARG A 71 3.31 3.83 -14.24
C ARG A 71 2.53 4.66 -13.21
N SER A 72 2.69 5.99 -13.19
CA SER A 72 1.99 6.88 -12.24
C SER A 72 0.46 6.78 -12.35
N ARG A 73 -0.07 6.32 -13.49
CA ARG A 73 -1.50 5.98 -13.65
C ARG A 73 -2.02 5.03 -12.56
N TYR A 74 -1.19 4.10 -12.09
CA TYR A 74 -1.57 3.16 -11.03
C TYR A 74 -1.74 3.85 -9.68
N TYR A 75 -1.06 4.98 -9.44
CA TYR A 75 -1.32 5.81 -8.26
C TYR A 75 -2.74 6.38 -8.31
N ASP A 76 -3.13 6.98 -9.45
CA ASP A 76 -4.47 7.54 -9.62
C ASP A 76 -5.56 6.47 -9.50
N GLU A 77 -5.34 5.28 -10.08
CA GLU A 77 -6.23 4.13 -9.94
C GLU A 77 -6.35 3.64 -8.49
N ALA A 78 -5.24 3.55 -7.75
CA ALA A 78 -5.23 3.15 -6.35
C ALA A 78 -5.95 4.17 -5.45
N ARG A 79 -5.77 5.47 -5.73
CA ARG A 79 -6.51 6.55 -5.07
C ARG A 79 -8.00 6.49 -5.37
N ALA A 80 -8.37 6.32 -6.63
CA ALA A 80 -9.77 6.15 -7.03
C ALA A 80 -10.40 4.92 -6.38
N PHE A 81 -9.67 3.81 -6.30
CA PHE A 81 -10.10 2.59 -5.61
C PHE A 81 -10.33 2.82 -4.11
N GLY A 82 -9.35 3.40 -3.41
CA GLY A 82 -9.47 3.73 -1.99
C GLY A 82 -10.67 4.63 -1.70
N ARG A 83 -10.90 5.63 -2.56
CA ARG A 83 -12.07 6.50 -2.50
C ARG A 83 -13.37 5.75 -2.71
N LEU A 84 -13.46 4.90 -3.73
CA LEU A 84 -14.66 4.14 -4.07
C LEU A 84 -15.09 3.24 -2.91
N VAL A 85 -14.16 2.44 -2.37
CA VAL A 85 -14.43 1.52 -1.26
C VAL A 85 -14.90 2.31 -0.04
N SER A 86 -14.13 3.31 0.37
CA SER A 86 -14.42 4.10 1.56
C SER A 86 -15.74 4.86 1.44
N THR A 87 -15.99 5.47 0.29
CA THR A 87 -17.25 6.15 -0.01
C THR A 87 -18.44 5.20 0.10
N THR A 88 -18.29 3.93 -0.26
CA THR A 88 -19.41 2.98 -0.31
C THR A 88 -19.65 2.30 1.04
N CYS A 89 -18.58 1.98 1.75
CA CYS A 89 -18.60 1.04 2.88
C CYS A 89 -18.49 1.71 4.26
N GLN A 90 -18.05 2.96 4.31
CA GLN A 90 -17.91 3.74 5.55
C GLN A 90 -18.97 4.85 5.66
N ARG A 91 -20.25 4.48 5.52
CA ARG A 91 -21.41 5.40 5.63
C ARG A 91 -22.26 5.08 6.84
N GLU A 92 -23.02 6.08 7.31
CA GLU A 92 -24.06 5.90 8.35
C GLU A 92 -23.54 5.23 9.64
N GLY A 93 -22.32 5.59 10.05
CA GLY A 93 -21.68 5.03 11.24
C GLY A 93 -21.08 3.63 11.06
N LYS A 94 -21.19 3.02 9.87
CA LYS A 94 -20.49 1.77 9.53
C LYS A 94 -19.01 2.05 9.28
N CYS A 95 -18.17 1.10 9.68
CA CYS A 95 -16.73 1.13 9.49
C CYS A 95 -16.29 -0.24 8.94
N ASP A 96 -16.85 -0.58 7.78
CA ASP A 96 -16.64 -1.85 7.09
C ASP A 96 -15.72 -1.64 5.88
N TYR A 97 -14.97 -2.68 5.50
CA TYR A 97 -14.05 -2.65 4.36
C TYR A 97 -13.03 -1.48 4.40
N VAL A 98 -12.55 -1.16 5.60
CA VAL A 98 -11.57 -0.09 5.81
C VAL A 98 -10.29 -0.40 5.03
N ILE A 99 -9.78 0.58 4.28
CA ILE A 99 -8.54 0.44 3.53
C ILE A 99 -7.39 0.22 4.53
N VAL A 100 -6.66 -0.89 4.37
CA VAL A 100 -5.44 -1.19 5.12
C VAL A 100 -4.27 -1.38 4.16
N THR A 101 -3.15 -0.74 4.47
CA THR A 101 -1.94 -0.78 3.65
C THR A 101 -0.70 -0.97 4.53
N GLY A 102 0.46 -1.12 3.91
CA GLY A 102 1.75 -1.11 4.62
C GLY A 102 2.18 0.26 5.15
N GLY A 103 1.43 1.32 4.87
CA GLY A 103 1.64 2.67 5.38
C GLY A 103 2.76 3.48 4.73
N GLY A 104 3.47 2.93 3.73
CA GLY A 104 4.51 3.64 3.01
C GLY A 104 4.00 4.56 1.88
N PRO A 105 4.91 5.24 1.14
CA PRO A 105 4.61 5.98 -0.08
C PRO A 105 4.10 5.08 -1.23
N GLY A 106 3.79 5.74 -2.35
CA GLY A 106 3.40 5.12 -3.60
C GLY A 106 1.98 4.58 -3.58
N ILE A 107 1.77 3.34 -4.04
CA ILE A 107 0.42 2.76 -4.10
C ILE A 107 -0.26 2.70 -2.72
N MET A 108 0.50 2.39 -1.68
CA MET A 108 -0.03 2.34 -0.31
C MET A 108 -0.58 3.71 0.11
N GLU A 109 0.22 4.76 -0.08
CA GLU A 109 -0.20 6.15 0.14
C GLU A 109 -1.41 6.52 -0.71
N ALA A 110 -1.41 6.19 -2.00
CA ALA A 110 -2.51 6.50 -2.90
C ALA A 110 -3.84 5.93 -2.38
N ALA A 111 -3.84 4.66 -1.95
CA ALA A 111 -5.03 4.02 -1.40
C ALA A 111 -5.48 4.66 -0.07
N ASN A 112 -4.55 4.98 0.85
CA ASN A 112 -4.87 5.71 2.08
C ASN A 112 -5.44 7.11 1.78
N ARG A 113 -4.82 7.84 0.85
CA ARG A 113 -5.25 9.16 0.37
C ARG A 113 -6.65 9.13 -0.22
N GLY A 114 -6.98 8.11 -1.00
CA GLY A 114 -8.33 7.93 -1.54
C GLY A 114 -9.41 7.86 -0.45
N ALA A 115 -9.11 7.18 0.66
CA ALA A 115 -10.00 7.14 1.81
C ALA A 115 -10.08 8.51 2.54
N ASP A 116 -8.93 9.17 2.70
CA ASP A 116 -8.83 10.50 3.32
C ASP A 116 -9.57 11.59 2.53
N ASP A 117 -9.55 11.53 1.18
CA ASP A 117 -10.29 12.44 0.28
C ASP A 117 -11.80 12.52 0.57
N VAL A 118 -12.35 11.50 1.23
CA VAL A 118 -13.76 11.41 1.63
C VAL A 118 -13.94 11.32 3.15
N SER A 119 -12.89 11.73 3.89
CA SER A 119 -12.85 11.77 5.36
C SER A 119 -13.19 10.43 6.03
N ALA A 120 -12.84 9.33 5.36
CA ALA A 120 -13.03 7.98 5.87
C ALA A 120 -11.77 7.48 6.59
N LYS A 121 -11.92 6.45 7.42
CA LYS A 121 -10.78 5.87 8.13
C LYS A 121 -9.92 5.06 7.16
N SER A 122 -8.61 5.04 7.42
CA SER A 122 -7.65 4.17 6.75
C SER A 122 -6.54 3.76 7.72
N ILE A 123 -6.02 2.55 7.52
CA ILE A 123 -5.07 1.90 8.43
C ILE A 123 -3.70 1.80 7.76
N GLY A 124 -2.64 2.05 8.52
CA GLY A 124 -1.26 1.83 8.11
C GLY A 124 -0.58 0.84 9.04
N LEU A 125 -0.18 -0.32 8.51
CA LEU A 125 0.62 -1.31 9.23
C LEU A 125 2.08 -1.17 8.76
N ASN A 126 2.83 -0.26 9.35
CA ASN A 126 4.23 0.00 9.00
C ASN A 126 5.19 -0.98 9.68
N ILE A 127 6.42 -1.14 9.18
CA ILE A 127 7.44 -2.06 9.70
C ILE A 127 8.75 -1.32 9.90
N THR A 128 9.48 -1.62 10.97
CA THR A 128 10.79 -1.01 11.21
C THR A 128 11.80 -1.60 10.24
N LEU A 129 12.38 -0.74 9.39
CA LEU A 129 13.44 -1.07 8.44
C LEU A 129 14.73 -0.32 8.79
N PRO A 130 15.92 -0.79 8.35
CA PRO A 130 17.19 -0.09 8.56
C PRO A 130 17.22 1.34 8.00
N HIS A 131 16.48 1.58 6.93
CA HIS A 131 16.18 2.91 6.40
C HIS A 131 14.70 3.18 6.68
N GLU A 132 14.44 4.18 7.51
CA GLU A 132 13.11 4.45 8.03
C GLU A 132 12.16 4.90 6.90
N GLN A 133 11.05 4.17 6.74
CA GLN A 133 9.95 4.57 5.87
C GLN A 133 8.96 5.34 6.75
N ALA A 134 8.90 6.66 6.59
CA ALA A 134 7.90 7.47 7.28
C ALA A 134 6.49 6.99 6.87
N PRO A 135 5.56 6.86 7.82
CA PRO A 135 4.17 6.58 7.49
C PRO A 135 3.61 7.73 6.64
N ASN A 136 2.82 7.39 5.63
CA ASN A 136 2.21 8.41 4.78
C ASN A 136 1.17 9.23 5.57
N PRO A 137 0.96 10.52 5.22
CA PRO A 137 0.18 11.45 6.04
C PRO A 137 -1.33 11.22 6.01
N TYR A 138 -1.82 10.30 5.17
CA TYR A 138 -3.26 10.05 4.96
C TYR A 138 -3.81 8.90 5.80
N ILE A 139 -2.96 8.28 6.61
CA ILE A 139 -3.37 7.25 7.58
C ILE A 139 -4.10 7.94 8.73
N THR A 140 -5.21 7.36 9.18
CA THR A 140 -5.89 7.86 10.38
C THR A 140 -4.94 7.77 11.58
N PRO A 141 -4.69 8.86 12.34
CA PRO A 141 -3.63 8.91 13.35
C PRO A 141 -3.64 7.76 14.37
N ASP A 142 -4.83 7.40 14.89
CA ASP A 142 -4.99 6.31 15.87
C ASP A 142 -4.90 4.90 15.26
N LEU A 143 -4.82 4.81 13.93
CA LEU A 143 -4.73 3.57 13.15
C LEU A 143 -3.40 3.44 12.39
N CYS A 144 -2.37 4.17 12.84
CA CYS A 144 -1.01 4.05 12.36
C CYS A 144 -0.19 3.17 13.32
N PHE A 145 0.13 1.95 12.91
CA PHE A 145 0.82 0.96 13.73
C PHE A 145 2.23 0.69 13.21
N GLN A 146 3.20 0.66 14.12
CA GLN A 146 4.59 0.33 13.82
C GLN A 146 4.94 -1.05 14.38
N PHE A 147 5.24 -1.99 13.49
CA PHE A 147 5.65 -3.34 13.84
C PHE A 147 7.17 -3.48 13.84
N ARG A 148 7.69 -4.40 14.67
CA ARG A 148 9.08 -4.87 14.59
C ARG A 148 9.16 -6.26 13.95
N TYR A 149 8.15 -7.10 14.16
CA TYR A 149 8.14 -8.47 13.66
C TYR A 149 7.26 -8.60 12.40
N PHE A 150 7.86 -9.03 11.28
CA PHE A 150 7.16 -9.23 10.01
C PHE A 150 5.95 -10.16 10.13
N ALA A 151 6.09 -11.28 10.85
CA ALA A 151 5.00 -12.25 11.02
C ALA A 151 3.76 -11.63 11.69
N MET A 152 3.95 -10.74 12.68
CA MET A 152 2.83 -10.07 13.35
C MET A 152 2.12 -9.11 12.41
N ARG A 153 2.88 -8.34 11.64
CA ARG A 153 2.33 -7.44 10.61
C ARG A 153 1.51 -8.20 9.56
N LYS A 154 2.07 -9.29 9.03
CA LYS A 154 1.42 -10.18 8.04
C LYS A 154 0.12 -10.77 8.57
N MET A 155 0.13 -11.25 9.81
CA MET A 155 -1.06 -11.71 10.49
C MET A 155 -2.16 -10.63 10.53
N HIS A 156 -1.82 -9.39 10.90
CA HIS A 156 -2.79 -8.29 11.00
C HIS A 156 -3.37 -7.86 9.66
N PHE A 157 -2.66 -8.02 8.54
CA PHE A 157 -3.26 -7.80 7.22
C PHE A 157 -4.43 -8.74 6.98
N LEU A 158 -4.29 -10.02 7.31
CA LEU A 158 -5.27 -11.05 6.96
C LEU A 158 -6.33 -11.29 8.04
N LEU A 159 -6.10 -10.88 9.29
CA LEU A 159 -7.00 -11.14 10.42
C LEU A 159 -8.44 -10.64 10.17
N ARG A 160 -8.57 -9.47 9.51
CA ARG A 160 -9.85 -8.80 9.23
C ARG A 160 -10.14 -8.64 7.74
N ALA A 161 -9.26 -9.16 6.88
CA ALA A 161 -9.36 -9.00 5.44
C ALA A 161 -10.63 -9.63 4.89
N LYS A 162 -11.33 -8.88 4.03
CA LYS A 162 -12.41 -9.39 3.18
C LYS A 162 -12.01 -9.52 1.74
N ALA A 163 -10.95 -8.83 1.33
CA ALA A 163 -10.33 -8.96 0.02
C ALA A 163 -8.87 -8.49 0.10
N LEU A 164 -8.05 -8.99 -0.82
CA LEU A 164 -6.72 -8.49 -1.11
C LEU A 164 -6.72 -7.91 -2.52
N VAL A 165 -6.19 -6.69 -2.66
CA VAL A 165 -6.01 -6.02 -3.94
C VAL A 165 -4.52 -5.73 -4.15
N ALA A 166 -3.92 -6.36 -5.15
CA ALA A 166 -2.52 -6.18 -5.49
C ALA A 166 -2.40 -5.35 -6.78
N PHE A 167 -1.88 -4.14 -6.65
CA PHE A 167 -1.40 -3.32 -7.75
C PHE A 167 0.02 -3.72 -8.14
N PRO A 168 0.52 -3.26 -9.30
CA PRO A 168 1.88 -3.53 -9.74
C PRO A 168 2.91 -3.17 -8.66
N GLY A 169 3.78 -4.13 -8.36
CA GLY A 169 4.66 -4.07 -7.20
C GLY A 169 5.88 -4.96 -7.33
N GLY A 170 6.82 -4.80 -6.39
CA GLY A 170 8.05 -5.59 -6.34
C GLY A 170 7.90 -6.83 -5.45
N PHE A 171 9.03 -7.31 -4.93
CA PHE A 171 9.08 -8.49 -4.06
C PHE A 171 8.19 -8.40 -2.83
N GLY A 172 8.07 -7.24 -2.17
CA GLY A 172 7.18 -7.10 -1.03
C GLY A 172 5.71 -7.35 -1.38
N THR A 173 5.26 -6.88 -2.55
CA THR A 173 3.89 -7.13 -3.03
C THR A 173 3.70 -8.61 -3.38
N LEU A 174 4.70 -9.23 -4.03
CA LEU A 174 4.65 -10.64 -4.38
C LEU A 174 4.67 -11.56 -3.15
N ASP A 175 5.47 -11.22 -2.14
CA ASP A 175 5.54 -11.96 -0.88
C ASP A 175 4.17 -12.02 -0.19
N GLU A 176 3.52 -10.88 -0.02
CA GLU A 176 2.17 -10.82 0.58
C GLU A 176 1.11 -11.52 -0.30
N LEU A 177 1.23 -11.40 -1.63
CA LEU A 177 0.32 -12.07 -2.58
C LEU A 177 0.44 -13.60 -2.47
N PHE A 178 1.66 -14.14 -2.59
CA PHE A 178 1.89 -15.59 -2.54
C PHE A 178 1.64 -16.17 -1.16
N GLU A 179 1.94 -15.44 -0.08
CA GLU A 179 1.56 -15.85 1.27
C GLU A 179 0.03 -15.97 1.39
N THR A 180 -0.72 -14.97 0.93
CA THR A 180 -2.19 -15.00 0.95
C THR A 180 -2.73 -16.19 0.15
N LEU A 181 -2.22 -16.40 -1.06
CA LEU A 181 -2.62 -17.54 -1.90
C LEU A 181 -2.29 -18.88 -1.25
N THR A 182 -1.12 -18.99 -0.61
CA THR A 182 -0.71 -20.20 0.12
C THR A 182 -1.64 -20.47 1.31
N LEU A 183 -2.02 -19.44 2.07
CA LEU A 183 -2.94 -19.57 3.21
C LEU A 183 -4.35 -19.97 2.76
N ILE A 184 -4.82 -19.46 1.61
CA ILE A 184 -6.09 -19.87 1.00
C ILE A 184 -6.01 -21.33 0.55
N GLN A 185 -4.96 -21.70 -0.20
CA GLN A 185 -4.76 -23.06 -0.72
C GLN A 185 -4.70 -24.09 0.41
N THR A 186 -3.98 -23.77 1.49
CA THR A 186 -3.81 -24.65 2.66
C THR A 186 -4.97 -24.57 3.66
N ARG A 187 -5.99 -23.75 3.38
CA ARG A 187 -7.18 -23.52 4.24
C ARG A 187 -6.82 -23.07 5.66
N LYS A 188 -5.70 -22.36 5.80
CA LYS A 188 -5.28 -21.74 7.07
C LYS A 188 -5.96 -20.41 7.34
N THR A 189 -6.55 -19.81 6.30
CA THR A 189 -7.46 -18.66 6.41
C THR A 189 -8.77 -18.93 5.68
N ARG A 190 -9.80 -18.13 5.96
CA ARG A 190 -11.03 -18.15 5.17
C ARG A 190 -10.71 -17.65 3.75
N PRO A 191 -11.28 -18.25 2.70
CA PRO A 191 -11.07 -17.75 1.34
C PRO A 191 -11.50 -16.29 1.22
N VAL A 192 -10.59 -15.43 0.78
CA VAL A 192 -10.86 -14.03 0.45
C VAL A 192 -10.59 -13.82 -1.05
N PRO A 193 -11.38 -13.00 -1.75
CA PRO A 193 -11.08 -12.61 -3.12
C PRO A 193 -9.70 -11.94 -3.20
N VAL A 194 -8.92 -12.36 -4.20
CA VAL A 194 -7.63 -11.77 -4.54
C VAL A 194 -7.77 -11.12 -5.92
N ILE A 195 -7.59 -9.80 -5.98
CA ILE A 195 -7.77 -8.99 -7.18
C ILE A 195 -6.42 -8.43 -7.61
N LEU A 196 -6.04 -8.69 -8.85
CA LEU A 196 -4.81 -8.18 -9.44
C LEU A 196 -5.14 -6.98 -10.36
N MET A 197 -4.65 -5.81 -9.99
CA MET A 197 -4.86 -4.56 -10.74
C MET A 197 -3.72 -4.35 -11.73
N GLY A 198 -4.04 -3.91 -12.96
CA GLY A 198 -3.04 -3.70 -14.01
C GLY A 198 -2.63 -4.99 -14.72
N ARG A 199 -3.56 -5.60 -15.47
CA ARG A 199 -3.36 -6.86 -16.21
C ARG A 199 -2.04 -6.93 -16.97
N GLU A 200 -1.68 -5.86 -17.69
CA GLU A 200 -0.44 -5.76 -18.48
C GLU A 200 0.84 -6.00 -17.68
N PHE A 201 0.82 -5.75 -16.36
CA PHE A 201 1.95 -6.05 -15.47
C PHE A 201 1.99 -7.53 -15.11
N TRP A 202 0.84 -8.09 -14.74
CA TRP A 202 0.72 -9.47 -14.25
C TRP A 202 0.84 -10.52 -15.35
N ASP A 203 0.43 -10.21 -16.59
CA ASP A 203 0.57 -11.12 -17.75
C ASP A 203 2.04 -11.40 -18.13
N ARG A 204 3.00 -10.63 -17.59
CA ARG A 204 4.44 -10.81 -17.83
C ARG A 204 5.14 -11.64 -16.76
N LEU A 205 4.44 -12.02 -15.69
CA LEU A 205 4.97 -12.78 -14.55
C LEU A 205 4.73 -14.29 -14.77
#